data_AF-A0A7K0WFR8-F1
#
_entry.id   AF-A0A7K0WFR8-F1
#
_cell.length_a   1.000
_cell.length_b   1.000
_cell.length_c   1.000
_cell.angle_alpha   90.00
_cell.angle_beta   90.00
_cell.angle_gamma   90.00
#
_symmetry.space_group_name_H-M   'P 1'
#
loop_
_entity.id
_entity.type
_entity.pdbx_description
1 polymer ?
#
loop_
_entity_poly.entity_id
_entity_poly.type
_entity_poly.pdbx_seq_one_letter_code
_entity_poly.pdbx_strand_id
1 'polypeptide(L)'
;MDSKDSYTAKDLAVLEGLDAVRKRPGMYIGSTDSRGLQHCLWEIIDNSVDEALAGHCKKIEINLESDGSVEVHDDGRGIPVDKEPKTG
;
A
#
# COMPACT_ATOMS: atom_id res chain seq x y z
N MET A 1 -35.79 15.87 -29.81
CA MET A 1 -34.51 16.31 -30.39
C MET A 1 -33.48 16.13 -29.29
N ASP A 2 -32.59 15.16 -29.47
CA ASP A 2 -31.58 14.74 -28.50
C ASP A 2 -30.69 15.89 -28.03
N SER A 3 -30.55 16.02 -26.71
CA SER A 3 -29.58 16.90 -26.06
C SER A 3 -28.17 16.39 -26.38
N LYS A 4 -27.50 17.07 -27.31
CA LYS A 4 -26.09 16.81 -27.66
C LYS A 4 -25.18 16.95 -26.43
N ASP A 5 -24.42 15.88 -26.19
CA ASP A 5 -23.21 15.71 -25.36
C ASP A 5 -22.79 16.87 -24.45
N SER A 6 -23.03 16.70 -23.16
CA SER A 6 -22.39 17.50 -22.10
C SER A 6 -21.12 16.84 -21.54
N TYR A 7 -20.52 15.88 -22.25
CA TYR A 7 -19.24 15.31 -21.87
C TYR A 7 -18.09 16.15 -22.44
N THR A 8 -17.39 16.84 -21.56
CA THR A 8 -16.30 17.76 -21.87
C THR A 8 -15.01 17.34 -21.17
N ALA A 9 -13.86 17.92 -21.55
CA ALA A 9 -12.58 17.62 -20.92
C ALA A 9 -12.54 17.89 -19.40
N LYS A 10 -13.48 18.68 -18.87
CA LYS A 10 -13.61 18.95 -17.42
C LYS A 10 -14.19 17.77 -16.64
N ASP A 11 -14.86 16.85 -17.33
CA ASP A 11 -15.45 15.64 -16.75
C ASP A 11 -14.41 14.50 -16.61
N LEU A 12 -13.20 14.69 -17.17
CA LEU A 12 -12.06 13.82 -16.97
C LEU A 12 -11.38 14.14 -15.64
N ALA A 13 -11.54 13.25 -14.66
CA ALA A 13 -10.81 13.31 -13.40
C ALA A 13 -9.51 12.50 -13.49
N VAL A 14 -8.38 13.15 -13.24
CA VAL A 14 -7.09 12.48 -13.00
C VAL A 14 -6.94 12.30 -11.50
N LEU A 15 -6.68 11.06 -11.07
CA LEU A 15 -6.41 10.73 -9.68
C LEU A 15 -4.90 10.59 -9.52
N GLU A 16 -4.29 11.43 -8.67
CA GLU A 16 -2.85 11.44 -8.45
C GLU A 16 -2.46 10.59 -7.23
N GLY A 17 -1.30 9.93 -7.31
CA GLY A 17 -0.74 9.16 -6.21
C GLY A 17 -1.71 8.14 -5.59
N LEU A 18 -1.92 8.26 -4.28
CA LEU A 18 -2.73 7.31 -3.50
C LEU A 18 -4.25 7.50 -3.67
N ASP A 19 -4.70 8.57 -4.33
CA ASP A 19 -6.14 8.81 -4.47
C ASP A 19 -6.80 7.81 -5.42
N ALA A 20 -6.07 7.32 -6.42
CA ALA A 20 -6.53 6.23 -7.28
C ALA A 20 -6.72 4.93 -6.48
N VAL A 21 -5.77 4.63 -5.58
CA VAL A 21 -5.79 3.46 -4.70
C VAL A 21 -6.98 3.51 -3.75
N ARG A 22 -7.18 4.66 -3.08
CA ARG A 22 -8.31 4.87 -2.17
C ARG A 22 -9.65 4.82 -2.88
N LYS A 23 -9.73 5.32 -4.12
CA LYS A 23 -10.97 5.31 -4.90
C LYS A 23 -11.36 3.91 -5.38
N ARG A 24 -10.38 3.05 -5.65
CA ARG A 24 -10.59 1.69 -6.18
C ARG A 24 -9.71 0.66 -5.46
N PRO A 25 -9.92 0.43 -4.15
CA PRO A 25 -9.03 -0.40 -3.34
C PRO A 25 -9.00 -1.86 -3.81
N GLY A 26 -10.12 -2.40 -4.30
CA GLY A 26 -10.20 -3.78 -4.78
C GLY A 26 -9.25 -4.09 -5.95
N MET A 27 -8.79 -3.09 -6.69
CA MET A 27 -7.78 -3.29 -7.74
C MET A 27 -6.38 -3.57 -7.16
N TYR A 28 -6.11 -3.12 -5.94
CA TYR A 28 -4.80 -3.18 -5.29
C TYR A 28 -4.75 -4.25 -4.21
N ILE A 29 -5.77 -4.31 -3.35
CA ILE A 29 -5.85 -5.24 -2.21
C ILE A 29 -6.90 -6.35 -2.41
N GLY A 30 -7.42 -6.49 -3.63
CA GLY A 30 -8.41 -7.50 -4.04
C GLY A 30 -9.84 -7.24 -3.54
N SER A 31 -10.02 -6.92 -2.26
CA SER A 31 -11.33 -6.67 -1.64
C SER A 31 -11.21 -5.72 -0.45
N THR A 32 -12.34 -5.26 0.09
CA THR A 32 -12.38 -4.47 1.34
C THR A 32 -13.04 -5.23 2.49
N ASP A 33 -13.06 -6.57 2.38
CA ASP A 33 -13.47 -7.47 3.47
C ASP A 33 -12.25 -7.93 4.27
N SER A 34 -12.42 -8.92 5.16
CA SER A 34 -11.34 -9.46 5.99
C SER A 34 -10.13 -9.96 5.19
N ARG A 35 -10.31 -10.41 3.95
CA ARG A 35 -9.21 -10.85 3.09
C ARG A 35 -8.36 -9.67 2.63
N GLY A 36 -9.00 -8.55 2.28
CA GLY A 36 -8.30 -7.32 1.94
C GLY A 36 -7.52 -6.75 3.11
N LEU A 37 -8.12 -6.77 4.30
CA LEU A 37 -7.44 -6.38 5.53
C LEU A 37 -6.20 -7.25 5.79
N GLN A 38 -6.34 -8.57 5.70
CA GLN A 38 -5.23 -9.50 5.87
C GLN A 38 -4.15 -9.29 4.79
N HIS A 39 -4.55 -8.98 3.56
CA HIS A 39 -3.62 -8.70 2.47
C HIS A 39 -2.76 -7.46 2.76
N CYS A 40 -3.34 -6.38 3.29
CA CYS A 40 -2.55 -5.21 3.74
C CYS A 40 -1.47 -5.59 4.76
N LEU A 41 -1.76 -6.52 5.68
CA LEU A 41 -0.78 -7.02 6.64
C LEU A 41 0.29 -7.90 5.97
N TRP A 42 -0.12 -8.78 5.05
CA TRP A 42 0.81 -9.62 4.29
C TRP A 42 1.84 -8.78 3.53
N GLU A 43 1.44 -7.68 2.90
CA GLU A 43 2.37 -6.79 2.19
C GLU A 43 3.51 -6.28 3.10
N ILE A 44 3.24 -6.03 4.38
CA ILE A 44 4.29 -5.59 5.32
C ILE A 44 5.17 -6.76 5.74
N ILE A 45 4.57 -7.92 6.04
CA ILE A 45 5.31 -9.14 6.40
C ILE A 45 6.22 -9.59 5.25
N ASP A 46 5.73 -9.53 4.01
CA ASP A 46 6.45 -9.97 2.82
C ASP A 46 7.71 -9.12 2.59
N ASN A 47 7.65 -7.80 2.84
CA ASN A 47 8.83 -6.94 2.81
C ASN A 47 9.89 -7.37 3.85
N SER A 48 9.48 -7.75 5.06
CA SER A 48 10.40 -8.27 6.09
C SER A 48 10.96 -9.66 5.71
N VAL A 49 10.14 -10.50 5.07
CA VAL A 49 10.57 -11.82 4.55
C VAL A 49 11.57 -11.67 3.41
N ASP A 50 11.41 -10.68 2.53
CA ASP A 50 12.37 -10.39 1.45
C ASP A 50 13.76 -10.04 2.02
N GLU A 51 13.83 -9.28 3.12
CA GLU A 51 15.10 -9.03 3.82
C GLU A 51 15.70 -10.31 4.42
N ALA A 52 14.85 -11.24 4.88
CA ALA A 52 15.30 -12.53 5.41
C ALA A 52 15.81 -13.45 4.30
N LEU A 53 15.14 -13.47 3.15
CA LEU A 53 15.56 -14.19 1.94
C LEU A 53 16.87 -13.63 1.38
N ALA A 54 17.09 -12.32 1.51
CA ALA A 54 18.37 -11.67 1.19
C ALA A 54 19.48 -11.96 2.23
N GLY A 55 19.17 -12.65 3.32
CA GLY A 55 20.12 -13.03 4.37
C GLY A 55 20.45 -11.90 5.37
N HIS A 56 19.64 -10.84 5.40
CA HIS A 56 19.87 -9.67 6.24
C HIS A 56 18.97 -9.63 7.47
N CYS A 57 17.76 -10.17 7.39
CA CYS A 57 16.86 -10.33 8.53
C CYS A 57 16.93 -11.76 9.10
N LYS A 58 16.88 -11.89 10.43
CA LYS A 58 16.87 -13.17 11.17
C LYS A 58 15.65 -13.30 12.07
N LYS A 59 15.02 -12.19 12.44
CA LYS A 59 13.91 -12.15 13.38
C LYS A 59 12.84 -11.19 12.85
N ILE A 60 11.62 -11.71 12.72
CA ILE A 60 10.43 -10.94 12.42
C ILE A 60 9.46 -11.10 13.60
N GLU A 61 9.02 -10.00 14.18
CA GLU A 61 8.06 -9.96 15.29
C GLU A 61 6.76 -9.30 14.85
N ILE A 62 5.64 -9.93 15.17
CA ILE A 62 4.31 -9.42 14.84
C ILE A 62 3.57 -9.19 16.15
N ASN A 63 3.25 -7.93 16.45
CA ASN A 63 2.51 -7.55 17.65
C ASN A 63 1.08 -7.18 17.26
N LEU A 64 0.11 -7.83 17.91
CA LEU A 64 -1.30 -7.47 17.79
C LEU A 64 -1.67 -6.59 18.97
N GLU A 65 -1.98 -5.33 18.69
CA GLU A 65 -2.26 -4.34 19.72
C GLU A 65 -3.72 -4.39 20.18
N SER A 66 -3.95 -3.95 21.41
CA SER A 66 -5.28 -3.97 22.02
C SER A 66 -6.32 -3.05 21.34
N ASP A 67 -5.87 -2.07 20.55
CA ASP A 67 -6.71 -1.16 19.77
C ASP A 67 -7.10 -1.71 18.39
N GLY A 68 -6.61 -2.91 18.05
CA GLY A 68 -6.82 -3.56 16.77
C GLY A 68 -5.80 -3.19 15.69
N SER A 69 -4.76 -2.40 16.03
CA SER A 69 -3.61 -2.22 15.15
C SER A 69 -2.66 -3.42 15.18
N VAL A 70 -1.78 -3.48 14.18
CA VAL A 70 -0.77 -4.54 14.05
C VAL A 70 0.56 -3.89 13.73
N GLU A 71 1.60 -4.28 14.46
CA GLU A 71 2.98 -3.89 14.19
C GLU A 71 3.77 -5.09 13.65
N VAL A 72 4.61 -4.84 12.66
CA VAL A 72 5.57 -5.81 12.12
C VAL A 72 6.96 -5.20 12.28
N HIS A 73 7.81 -5.88 13.04
CA HIS A 73 9.19 -5.48 13.30
C HIS A 73 10.13 -6.50 12.68
N ASP A 74 11.18 -6.03 12.00
CA ASP A 74 12.27 -6.87 11.51
C ASP A 74 13.64 -6.29 11.88
N ASP A 75 14.66 -7.15 11.89
CA ASP A 75 16.06 -6.78 12.10
C ASP A 75 16.87 -6.74 10.79
N GLY A 76 16.20 -6.47 9.66
CA GLY A 76 16.81 -6.31 8.35
C GLY A 76 17.61 -5.01 8.21
N ARG A 77 17.94 -4.63 6.97
CA ARG A 77 18.75 -3.43 6.69
C ARG A 77 18.00 -2.12 6.96
N GLY A 78 16.66 -2.18 6.98
CA GLY A 78 15.79 -1.01 7.05
C GLY A 78 15.58 -0.33 5.70
N ILE A 79 14.53 0.49 5.62
CA ILE A 79 14.20 1.28 4.43
C ILE A 79 15.21 2.45 4.31
N PRO A 80 15.79 2.71 3.13
CA PRO A 80 16.66 3.87 2.92
C PRO A 80 15.96 5.19 3.24
N VAL A 81 16.60 6.03 4.06
CA VAL A 81 16.05 7.33 4.52
C VAL A 81 16.75 8.55 3.91
N ASP A 82 17.69 8.32 2.99
CA ASP A 82 18.39 9.40 2.29
C ASP A 82 17.45 10.17 1.35
N LYS A 83 17.77 11.43 1.07
CA LYS A 83 16.99 12.26 0.14
C LYS A 83 17.15 11.74 -1.28
N GLU A 84 16.03 11.44 -1.91
CA GLU A 84 16.01 10.99 -3.30
C GLU A 84 16.35 12.18 -4.25
N PRO A 85 17.31 12.03 -5.17
CA PRO A 85 17.86 13.14 -5.96
C PRO A 85 16.96 13.65 -7.10
N LYS A 86 15.93 12.92 -7.55
CA LYS A 86 14.99 13.34 -8.60
C LYS A 86 13.76 14.08 -8.09
N THR A 87 13.51 14.05 -6.78
CA THR A 87 12.33 14.66 -6.13
C THR A 87 12.69 15.76 -5.12
N GLY A 88 13.97 16.16 -5.08
CA GLY A 88 14.47 17.30 -4.30
C GLY A 88 14.25 18.65 -4.96
#